data_AF-A0A9X1GKY0-F1
#
_entry.id   AF-A0A9X1GKY0-F1
#
_cell.length_a   1.000
_cell.length_b   1.000
_cell.length_c   1.000
_cell.angle_alpha   90.00
_cell.angle_beta   90.00
_cell.angle_gamma   90.00
#
_symmetry.space_group_name_H-M   'P 1'
#
loop_
_entity.id
_entity.type
_entity.pdbx_description
1 polymer ?
#
loop_
_entity_poly.entity_id
_entity_poly.type
_entity_poly.pdbx_seq_one_letter_code
_entity_poly.pdbx_strand_id
1 'polypeptide(L)'
;MVQQAFSTELAAEPDISQIITENDTPVDNFLSEKQQRLLTEVLYNAWLPPTESQTFIAAANVGVFYNIGLPPLVPDVFLSLDVTMPENWGEKKNRSYFNWQFGKAPDVVIEIVSNREDNELGSKLKDYARMGVWYYAIFDPLGMLGDQLLRTYKLGIRQYLETDDFYFPEVGLGLTLWEGVFEGKQDIWLRWCDKAGNILPTGTESAQQAQQEAQAAKQEAELAQQRIAQLEAQLRALGIEPQGNS
;
A
#
# COMPACT_ATOMS: atom_id res chain seq x y z
N MET A 1 12.32 36.04 -40.49
CA MET A 1 12.12 35.57 -39.11
C MET A 1 12.21 34.06 -39.14
N VAL A 2 13.30 33.50 -38.60
CA VAL A 2 13.52 32.05 -38.54
C VAL A 2 12.97 31.56 -37.22
N GLN A 3 12.00 30.65 -37.30
CA GLN A 3 11.41 29.99 -36.14
C GLN A 3 12.35 28.85 -35.73
N GLN A 4 13.11 29.05 -34.66
CA GLN A 4 13.92 28.01 -34.05
C GLN A 4 12.99 27.00 -33.36
N ALA A 5 12.94 25.78 -33.91
CA ALA A 5 12.44 24.63 -33.18
C ALA A 5 13.42 24.33 -32.05
N PHE A 6 12.97 24.46 -30.81
CA PHE A 6 13.67 23.86 -29.67
C PHE A 6 13.49 22.35 -29.77
N SER A 7 14.48 21.67 -30.33
CA SER A 7 14.63 20.23 -30.16
C SER A 7 14.92 19.98 -28.68
N THR A 8 13.95 19.45 -27.95
CA THR A 8 14.16 18.91 -26.61
C THR A 8 15.05 17.68 -26.77
N GLU A 9 16.37 17.84 -26.69
CA GLU A 9 17.26 16.70 -26.44
C GLU A 9 16.84 16.11 -25.10
N LEU A 10 16.10 15.00 -25.13
CA LEU A 10 15.95 14.13 -23.97
C LEU A 10 17.37 13.78 -23.51
N ALA A 11 17.69 14.13 -22.27
CA ALA A 11 18.96 13.74 -21.66
C ALA A 11 19.15 12.24 -21.83
N ALA A 12 20.34 11.82 -22.26
CA ALA A 12 20.64 10.40 -22.46
C ALA A 12 20.35 9.61 -21.17
N GLU A 13 19.60 8.51 -21.29
CA GLU A 13 19.33 7.61 -20.15
C GLU A 13 20.65 7.14 -19.53
N PRO A 14 20.74 7.07 -18.18
CA PRO A 14 21.90 6.49 -17.51
C PRO A 14 22.23 5.07 -18.00
N ASP A 15 23.52 4.78 -18.20
CA ASP A 15 23.97 3.40 -18.44
C ASP A 15 23.87 2.58 -17.13
N ILE A 16 22.95 1.61 -17.13
CA ILE A 16 22.69 0.70 -16.00
C ILE A 16 23.27 -0.70 -16.20
N SER A 17 24.08 -0.92 -17.25
CA SER A 17 24.62 -2.25 -17.59
C SER A 17 25.38 -2.88 -16.43
N GLN A 18 26.10 -2.08 -15.65
CA GLN A 18 26.94 -2.52 -14.52
C GLN A 18 26.23 -2.52 -13.16
N ILE A 19 25.00 -1.99 -13.05
CA ILE A 19 24.28 -1.92 -11.77
C ILE A 19 23.78 -3.33 -11.37
N ILE A 20 24.06 -3.80 -10.16
CA ILE A 20 23.49 -5.07 -9.67
C ILE A 20 22.10 -4.79 -9.12
N THR A 21 21.07 -5.40 -9.72
CA THR A 21 19.66 -5.23 -9.35
C THR A 21 19.15 -6.35 -8.43
N GLU A 22 19.69 -7.55 -8.58
CA GLU A 22 19.36 -8.73 -7.78
C GLU A 22 20.65 -9.33 -7.20
N ASN A 23 20.73 -9.56 -5.89
CA ASN A 23 21.96 -10.04 -5.22
C ASN A 23 21.79 -11.33 -4.40
N ASP A 24 20.72 -12.11 -4.65
CA ASP A 24 20.45 -13.46 -4.11
C ASP A 24 20.78 -13.67 -2.61
N THR A 25 20.65 -12.63 -1.78
CA THR A 25 20.96 -12.69 -0.35
C THR A 25 19.64 -12.73 0.43
N PRO A 26 19.12 -13.91 0.83
CA PRO A 26 17.87 -14.00 1.58
C PRO A 26 18.10 -13.63 3.05
N VAL A 27 17.36 -12.64 3.57
CA VAL A 27 17.60 -12.10 4.93
C VAL A 27 16.34 -11.91 5.79
N ASP A 28 15.13 -12.06 5.24
CA ASP A 28 13.93 -11.80 6.03
C ASP A 28 13.47 -12.98 6.86
N ASN A 29 12.95 -12.66 8.04
CA ASN A 29 12.24 -13.61 8.90
C ASN A 29 10.73 -13.64 8.57
N PHE A 30 10.01 -14.65 9.08
CA PHE A 30 8.59 -14.83 8.80
C PHE A 30 7.69 -13.67 9.22
N LEU A 31 8.05 -12.91 10.24
CA LEU A 31 7.24 -11.78 10.70
C LEU A 31 7.39 -10.61 9.72
N SER A 32 8.62 -10.24 9.36
CA SER A 32 8.88 -9.18 8.37
C SER A 32 8.23 -9.51 7.03
N GLU A 33 8.43 -10.73 6.52
CA GLU A 33 7.86 -11.18 5.24
C GLU A 33 6.32 -11.10 5.23
N LYS A 34 5.64 -11.54 6.29
CA LYS A 34 4.18 -11.42 6.41
C LYS A 34 3.72 -9.97 6.50
N GLN A 35 4.43 -9.14 7.26
CA GLN A 35 4.10 -7.74 7.43
C GLN A 35 4.28 -6.93 6.14
N GLN A 36 5.30 -7.24 5.33
CA GLN A 36 5.50 -6.70 3.98
C GLN A 36 4.35 -7.08 3.04
N ARG A 37 3.96 -8.37 3.03
CA ARG A 37 2.83 -8.85 2.24
C ARG A 37 1.52 -8.16 2.63
N LEU A 38 1.25 -8.08 3.93
CA LEU A 38 0.07 -7.41 4.46
C LEU A 38 -0.03 -5.95 4.01
N LEU A 39 1.07 -5.20 4.07
CA LEU A 39 1.08 -3.78 3.70
C LEU A 39 0.96 -3.57 2.18
N THR A 40 1.48 -4.47 1.37
CA THR A 40 1.42 -4.35 -0.09
C THR A 40 0.10 -4.85 -0.67
N GLU A 41 -0.40 -6.01 -0.23
CA GLU A 41 -1.66 -6.56 -0.77
C GLU A 41 -2.84 -5.65 -0.48
N VAL A 42 -2.90 -5.03 0.70
CA VAL A 42 -4.04 -4.22 1.14
C VAL A 42 -4.24 -3.02 0.22
N LEU A 43 -3.14 -2.40 -0.24
CA LEU A 43 -3.23 -1.28 -1.17
C LEU A 43 -3.80 -1.70 -2.53
N TYR A 44 -3.39 -2.85 -3.06
CA TYR A 44 -3.91 -3.34 -4.34
C TYR A 44 -5.34 -3.89 -4.28
N ASN A 45 -5.84 -4.26 -3.10
CA ASN A 45 -7.18 -4.80 -2.94
C ASN A 45 -8.23 -3.77 -2.49
N ALA A 46 -7.86 -2.88 -1.56
CA ALA A 46 -8.81 -2.05 -0.84
C ALA A 46 -8.59 -0.56 -1.03
N TRP A 47 -7.39 -0.13 -1.42
CA TRP A 47 -7.15 1.30 -1.61
C TRP A 47 -7.60 1.75 -2.99
N LEU A 48 -8.64 2.58 -3.01
CA LEU A 48 -9.08 3.29 -4.20
C LEU A 48 -8.41 4.67 -4.21
N PRO A 49 -7.55 4.97 -5.19
CA PRO A 49 -7.00 6.30 -5.34
C PRO A 49 -8.13 7.34 -5.45
N PRO A 50 -7.96 8.57 -4.94
CA PRO A 50 -8.98 9.62 -5.00
C PRO A 50 -9.48 9.96 -6.41
N THR A 51 -8.72 9.61 -7.46
CA THR A 51 -9.13 9.77 -8.86
C THR A 51 -8.90 8.48 -9.63
N GLU A 52 -9.80 8.15 -10.58
CA GLU A 52 -9.68 6.94 -11.41
C GLU A 52 -8.38 6.90 -12.24
N SER A 53 -7.76 8.05 -12.48
CA SER A 53 -6.50 8.18 -13.23
C SER A 53 -5.25 8.12 -12.37
N GLN A 54 -5.37 8.22 -11.03
CA GLN A 54 -4.20 8.18 -10.17
C GLN A 54 -3.68 6.75 -10.09
N THR A 55 -2.46 6.57 -10.57
CA THR A 55 -1.73 5.31 -10.50
C THR A 55 -0.83 5.29 -9.28
N PHE A 56 -0.46 4.09 -8.84
CA PHE A 56 0.53 3.92 -7.79
C PHE A 56 1.28 2.60 -7.96
N ILE A 57 2.43 2.53 -7.30
CA ILE A 57 3.18 1.30 -7.10
C ILE A 57 3.41 1.13 -5.60
N ALA A 58 2.98 0.00 -5.06
CA ALA A 58 3.39 -0.47 -3.74
C ALA A 58 4.24 -1.72 -3.92
N ALA A 59 5.39 -1.78 -3.28
CA ALA A 59 6.26 -2.95 -3.40
C ALA A 59 7.00 -3.20 -2.09
N ALA A 60 7.48 -4.42 -1.94
CA ALA A 60 8.31 -4.86 -0.83
C ALA A 60 9.61 -5.45 -1.35
N ASN A 61 10.71 -5.24 -0.62
CA ASN A 61 12.04 -5.77 -0.96
C ASN A 61 12.52 -5.47 -2.38
N VAL A 62 12.15 -4.31 -2.92
CA VAL A 62 12.61 -3.86 -4.24
C VAL A 62 13.58 -2.70 -4.06
N GLY A 63 14.78 -2.86 -4.63
CA GLY A 63 15.83 -1.85 -4.55
C GLY A 63 15.44 -0.51 -5.19
N VAL A 64 15.67 0.56 -4.44
CA VAL A 64 15.47 1.96 -4.84
C VAL A 64 16.82 2.61 -5.15
N PHE A 65 17.05 2.84 -6.43
CA PHE A 65 18.26 3.43 -6.99
C PHE A 65 18.02 4.92 -7.23
N TYR A 66 18.64 5.76 -6.41
CA TYR A 66 18.49 7.21 -6.48
C TYR A 66 19.72 7.93 -7.04
N ASN A 67 20.85 7.22 -7.17
CA ASN A 67 22.09 7.74 -7.75
C ASN A 67 22.89 6.59 -8.37
N ILE A 68 23.43 6.79 -9.58
CA ILE A 68 24.13 5.77 -10.39
C ILE A 68 25.43 5.27 -9.70
N GLY A 69 26.00 6.05 -8.77
CA GLY A 69 27.24 5.69 -8.06
C GLY A 69 27.06 5.22 -6.62
N LEU A 70 25.83 5.14 -6.11
CA LEU A 70 25.54 4.72 -4.74
C LEU A 70 24.85 3.36 -4.71
N PRO A 71 25.06 2.56 -3.66
CA PRO A 71 24.27 1.35 -3.48
C PRO A 71 22.78 1.69 -3.37
N PRO A 72 21.88 0.80 -3.83
CA PRO A 72 20.45 0.99 -3.63
C PRO A 72 20.12 0.96 -2.14
N LEU A 73 19.04 1.63 -1.76
CA LEU A 73 18.34 1.32 -0.53
C LEU A 73 17.26 0.29 -0.83
N VAL A 74 17.12 -0.73 -0.01
CA VAL A 74 16.08 -1.76 -0.15
C VAL A 74 15.12 -1.58 1.01
N PRO A 75 14.02 -0.83 0.83
CA PRO A 75 13.00 -0.73 1.87
C PRO A 75 12.22 -2.02 2.02
N ASP A 76 11.77 -2.32 3.23
CA ASP A 76 10.84 -3.42 3.48
C ASP A 76 9.54 -3.20 2.69
N VAL A 77 8.99 -1.98 2.73
CA VAL A 77 7.84 -1.58 1.93
C VAL A 77 8.00 -0.15 1.44
N PHE A 78 7.57 0.14 0.21
CA PHE A 78 7.36 1.52 -0.23
C PHE A 78 6.03 1.69 -0.96
N LEU A 79 5.56 2.94 -0.99
CA LEU A 79 4.44 3.41 -1.81
C LEU A 79 4.90 4.62 -2.63
N SER A 80 4.68 4.57 -3.94
CA SER A 80 4.90 5.67 -4.87
C SER A 80 3.62 5.97 -5.64
N LEU A 81 3.12 7.18 -5.52
CA LEU A 81 1.93 7.73 -6.17
C LEU A 81 2.27 8.39 -7.49
N ASP A 82 1.29 8.44 -8.39
CA ASP A 82 1.38 9.09 -9.70
C ASP A 82 2.52 8.52 -10.56
N VAL A 83 2.80 7.23 -10.40
CA VAL A 83 3.77 6.46 -11.20
C VAL A 83 3.11 5.22 -11.79
N THR A 84 3.53 4.86 -13.00
CA THR A 84 2.97 3.72 -13.73
C THR A 84 3.97 2.57 -13.77
N MET A 85 3.50 1.36 -13.49
CA MET A 85 4.32 0.16 -13.60
C MET A 85 4.73 -0.07 -15.07
N PRO A 86 6.03 -0.25 -15.37
CA PRO A 86 6.45 -0.59 -16.71
C PRO A 86 5.90 -1.95 -17.16
N GLU A 87 5.55 -2.08 -18.44
CA GLU A 87 4.98 -3.32 -19.00
C GLU A 87 6.05 -4.39 -19.28
N ASN A 88 7.24 -3.99 -19.77
CA ASN A 88 8.26 -4.94 -20.19
C ASN A 88 9.27 -5.28 -19.08
N TRP A 89 8.99 -6.32 -18.31
CA TRP A 89 9.85 -6.74 -17.19
C TRP A 89 11.12 -7.49 -17.65
N GLY A 90 11.21 -7.81 -18.95
CA GLY A 90 12.41 -8.35 -19.55
C GLY A 90 13.57 -7.34 -19.57
N GLU A 91 13.29 -6.04 -19.52
CA GLU A 91 14.31 -4.99 -19.52
C GLU A 91 14.81 -4.69 -18.10
N LYS A 92 16.13 -4.63 -17.93
CA LYS A 92 16.77 -4.37 -16.63
C LYS A 92 16.31 -3.07 -15.97
N LYS A 93 16.03 -2.02 -16.76
CA LYS A 93 15.54 -0.73 -16.27
C LYS A 93 14.15 -0.78 -15.62
N ASN A 94 13.42 -1.87 -15.83
CA ASN A 94 12.06 -2.07 -15.32
C ASN A 94 11.99 -3.06 -14.15
N ARG A 95 13.13 -3.60 -13.69
CA ARG A 95 13.20 -4.64 -12.63
C ARG A 95 13.47 -4.11 -11.24
N SER A 96 13.70 -2.81 -11.10
CA SER A 96 13.93 -2.15 -9.82
C SER A 96 13.41 -0.72 -9.88
N TYR A 97 13.33 -0.06 -8.73
CA TYR A 97 12.87 1.32 -8.68
C TYR A 97 14.03 2.27 -8.97
N PHE A 98 14.17 2.72 -10.20
CA PHE A 98 15.15 3.73 -10.58
C PHE A 98 14.52 5.12 -10.56
N ASN A 99 14.96 6.01 -9.68
CA ASN A 99 14.37 7.35 -9.55
C ASN A 99 14.39 8.13 -10.86
N TRP A 100 15.39 7.91 -11.74
CA TRP A 100 15.44 8.55 -13.06
C TRP A 100 14.49 7.94 -14.10
N GLN A 101 14.03 6.71 -13.89
CA GLN A 101 13.00 6.09 -14.74
C GLN A 101 11.60 6.50 -14.28
N PHE A 102 11.37 6.51 -12.95
CA PHE A 102 10.09 6.90 -12.35
C PHE A 102 9.94 8.42 -12.13
N GLY A 103 11.01 9.20 -12.33
CA GLY A 103 11.04 10.66 -12.20
C GLY A 103 11.05 11.20 -10.76
N LYS A 104 10.87 10.34 -9.75
CA LYS A 104 10.83 10.73 -8.32
C LYS A 104 11.19 9.56 -7.40
N ALA A 105 11.50 9.87 -6.15
CA ALA A 105 11.58 8.89 -5.06
C ALA A 105 10.18 8.37 -4.66
N PRO A 106 10.07 7.23 -3.96
CA PRO A 106 8.81 6.82 -3.32
C PRO A 106 8.30 7.88 -2.33
N ASP A 107 6.98 7.97 -2.15
CA ASP A 107 6.37 8.93 -1.23
C ASP A 107 6.40 8.44 0.21
N VAL A 108 6.21 7.13 0.41
CA VAL A 108 6.29 6.49 1.73
C VAL A 108 7.28 5.33 1.67
N VAL A 109 8.13 5.24 2.69
CA VAL A 109 8.95 4.06 2.98
C VAL A 109 8.64 3.59 4.40
N ILE A 110 8.52 2.27 4.57
CA ILE A 110 8.31 1.61 5.85
C ILE A 110 9.43 0.58 6.04
N GLU A 111 10.06 0.59 7.20
CA GLU A 111 11.00 -0.46 7.66
C GLU A 111 10.38 -1.25 8.80
N ILE A 112 10.59 -2.56 8.81
CA ILE A 112 10.09 -3.52 9.78
C ILE A 112 11.30 -4.10 10.51
N VAL A 113 11.52 -3.58 11.71
CA VAL A 113 12.67 -3.93 12.52
C VAL A 113 12.51 -5.35 13.04
N SER A 114 13.52 -6.17 12.78
CA SER A 114 13.60 -7.53 13.29
C SER A 114 14.91 -7.86 14.01
N ASN A 115 15.89 -6.96 13.93
CA ASN A 115 17.19 -7.07 14.60
C ASN A 115 17.69 -5.67 15.00
N ARG A 116 18.89 -5.56 15.58
CA ARG A 116 19.49 -4.28 16.00
C ARG A 116 20.57 -3.74 15.06
N GLU A 117 20.86 -4.46 13.99
CA GLU A 117 22.03 -4.24 13.13
C GLU A 117 21.71 -3.31 11.94
N ASP A 118 20.44 -3.20 11.55
CA ASP A 118 20.01 -2.56 10.29
C ASP A 118 19.93 -1.02 10.30
N ASN A 119 20.38 -0.38 11.39
CA ASN A 119 20.64 1.06 11.53
C ASN A 119 19.51 1.98 11.00
N GLU A 120 18.26 1.59 11.22
CA GLU A 120 17.05 2.26 10.75
C GLU A 120 16.96 3.68 11.30
N LEU A 121 17.31 3.87 12.58
CA LEU A 121 17.37 5.20 13.24
C LEU A 121 18.61 6.02 12.87
N GLY A 122 19.53 5.48 12.07
CA GLY A 122 20.84 6.07 11.79
C GLY A 122 21.02 6.51 10.34
N SER A 123 21.74 5.70 9.57
CA SER A 123 22.11 6.03 8.18
C SER A 123 20.91 5.97 7.25
N LYS A 124 20.05 4.94 7.38
CA LYS A 124 18.87 4.76 6.52
C LYS A 124 17.96 5.98 6.55
N LEU A 125 17.61 6.48 7.74
CA LEU A 125 16.83 7.70 7.93
C LEU A 125 17.45 8.90 7.18
N LYS A 126 18.77 9.10 7.26
CA LYS A 126 19.44 10.18 6.53
C LYS A 126 19.47 9.96 5.02
N ASP A 127 19.64 8.72 4.57
CA ASP A 127 19.75 8.39 3.16
C ASP A 127 18.38 8.50 2.46
N TYR A 128 17.28 8.06 3.09
CA TYR A 128 15.92 8.31 2.61
C TYR A 128 15.57 9.82 2.59
N ALA A 129 16.00 10.59 3.60
CA ALA A 129 15.81 12.03 3.60
C ALA A 129 16.56 12.72 2.44
N ARG A 130 17.80 12.27 2.13
CA ARG A 130 18.57 12.77 0.98
C ARG A 130 17.94 12.36 -0.35
N MET A 131 17.35 11.17 -0.42
CA MET A 131 16.63 10.67 -1.58
C MET A 131 15.37 11.50 -1.86
N GLY A 132 14.76 12.07 -0.84
CA GLY A 132 13.56 12.91 -0.96
C GLY A 132 12.25 12.15 -0.71
N VAL A 133 12.29 11.03 0.00
CA VAL A 133 11.09 10.28 0.41
C VAL A 133 10.31 11.13 1.42
N TRP A 134 9.02 11.38 1.19
CA TRP A 134 8.23 12.32 2.00
C TRP A 134 7.95 11.80 3.41
N TYR A 135 7.60 10.52 3.51
CA TYR A 135 7.23 9.87 4.76
C TYR A 135 8.07 8.63 4.98
N TYR A 136 8.62 8.52 6.19
CA TYR A 136 9.39 7.36 6.61
C TYR A 136 8.78 6.81 7.89
N ALA A 137 8.50 5.52 7.94
CA ALA A 137 7.96 4.85 9.11
C ALA A 137 8.86 3.69 9.53
N ILE A 138 9.00 3.52 10.84
CA ILE A 138 9.70 2.38 11.43
C ILE A 138 8.70 1.65 12.31
N PHE A 139 8.48 0.38 12.01
CA PHE A 139 7.69 -0.53 12.82
C PHE A 139 8.63 -1.50 13.55
N ASP A 140 8.63 -1.45 14.87
CA ASP A 140 9.48 -2.27 15.75
C ASP A 140 8.61 -3.23 16.59
N PRO A 141 8.05 -4.28 15.97
CA PRO A 141 7.16 -5.23 16.65
C PRO A 141 7.83 -6.03 17.78
N LEU A 142 9.16 -6.11 17.76
CA LEU A 142 9.94 -6.88 18.73
C LEU A 142 10.62 -6.00 19.80
N GLY A 143 10.42 -4.68 19.77
CA GLY A 143 11.02 -3.74 20.72
C GLY A 143 12.55 -3.72 20.69
N MET A 144 13.14 -3.95 19.51
CA MET A 144 14.59 -4.00 19.33
C MET A 144 15.27 -2.64 19.52
N LEU A 145 14.57 -1.56 19.16
CA LEU A 145 15.02 -0.16 19.23
C LEU A 145 14.51 0.57 20.46
N GLY A 146 13.47 0.06 21.14
CA GLY A 146 12.95 0.59 22.39
C GLY A 146 11.46 0.30 22.60
N ASP A 147 10.80 1.11 23.43
CA ASP A 147 9.40 0.87 23.85
C ASP A 147 8.36 1.34 22.83
N GLN A 148 8.77 2.09 21.80
CA GLN A 148 7.85 2.64 20.80
C GLN A 148 7.79 1.72 19.58
N LEU A 149 6.65 1.06 19.41
CA LEU A 149 6.41 0.10 18.32
C LEU A 149 6.31 0.77 16.94
N LEU A 150 5.88 2.04 16.85
CA LEU A 150 5.74 2.75 15.58
C LEU A 150 6.29 4.16 15.70
N ARG A 151 7.22 4.51 14.81
CA ARG A 151 7.75 5.86 14.62
C ARG A 151 7.44 6.32 13.22
N THR A 152 6.96 7.54 13.08
CA THR A 152 6.74 8.17 11.77
C THR A 152 7.53 9.47 11.68
N TYR A 153 7.98 9.74 10.46
CA TYR A 153 8.81 10.89 10.15
C TYR A 153 8.30 11.56 8.88
N LYS A 154 8.28 12.89 8.89
CA LYS A 154 7.98 13.72 7.72
C LYS A 154 9.22 14.46 7.26
N LEU A 155 9.46 14.47 5.95
CA LEU A 155 10.59 15.18 5.37
C LEU A 155 10.40 16.69 5.54
N GLY A 156 11.29 17.32 6.30
CA GLY A 156 11.44 18.77 6.39
C GLY A 156 12.48 19.30 5.40
N ILE A 157 13.16 20.39 5.77
CA ILE A 157 14.25 20.92 4.96
C ILE A 157 15.50 20.04 5.14
N ARG A 158 15.71 19.11 4.20
CA ARG A 158 16.88 18.21 4.08
C ARG A 158 17.04 17.16 5.18
N GLN A 159 16.10 17.05 6.10
CA GLN A 159 16.11 16.05 7.18
C GLN A 159 14.69 15.67 7.58
N TYR A 160 14.56 14.48 8.14
CA TYR A 160 13.31 14.05 8.75
C TYR A 160 13.05 14.74 10.09
N LEU A 161 11.78 15.00 10.35
CA LEU A 161 11.26 15.37 11.65
C LEU A 161 10.33 14.25 12.12
N GLU A 162 10.62 13.69 13.29
CA GLU A 162 9.71 12.71 13.92
C GLU A 162 8.38 13.40 14.23
N THR A 163 7.29 12.67 14.05
CA THR A 163 5.92 13.16 14.25
C THR A 163 5.11 12.12 15.01
N ASP A 164 4.18 12.59 15.82
CA ASP A 164 3.15 11.75 16.45
C ASP A 164 1.92 11.55 15.54
N ASP A 165 1.96 12.15 14.33
CA ASP A 165 0.95 11.96 13.30
C ASP A 165 1.24 10.68 12.50
N PHE A 166 0.27 9.78 12.50
CA PHE A 166 0.31 8.55 11.72
C PHE A 166 -0.49 8.64 10.42
N TYR A 167 -1.19 9.75 10.19
CA TYR A 167 -1.86 10.04 8.93
C TYR A 167 -0.96 10.90 8.05
N PHE A 168 -0.91 10.60 6.75
CA PHE A 168 -0.09 11.27 5.75
C PHE A 168 -0.99 12.03 4.77
N PRO A 169 -1.29 13.33 5.02
CA PRO A 169 -2.31 14.05 4.25
C PRO A 169 -2.06 14.13 2.75
N GLU A 170 -0.80 14.24 2.35
CA GLU A 170 -0.37 14.32 0.95
C GLU A 170 -0.48 12.96 0.24
N VAL A 171 -0.55 11.85 0.99
CA VAL A 171 -0.72 10.49 0.46
C VAL A 171 -2.20 10.07 0.52
N GLY A 172 -2.97 10.61 1.48
CA GLY A 172 -4.36 10.22 1.70
C GLY A 172 -4.51 8.91 2.48
N LEU A 173 -3.46 8.46 3.16
CA LEU A 173 -3.39 7.22 3.92
C LEU A 173 -2.75 7.47 5.28
N GLY A 174 -3.12 6.66 6.27
CA GLY A 174 -2.43 6.59 7.55
C GLY A 174 -1.96 5.18 7.88
N LEU A 175 -1.20 5.08 8.95
CA LEU A 175 -0.75 3.83 9.54
C LEU A 175 -1.36 3.67 10.93
N THR A 176 -1.73 2.45 11.29
CA THR A 176 -2.20 2.12 12.63
C THR A 176 -1.71 0.75 13.06
N LEU A 177 -1.52 0.59 14.36
CA LEU A 177 -1.30 -0.71 14.97
C LEU A 177 -2.65 -1.40 15.16
N TRP A 178 -2.71 -2.68 14.83
CA TRP A 178 -3.89 -3.53 14.99
C TRP A 178 -3.48 -4.86 15.60
N GLU A 179 -4.13 -5.24 16.70
CA GLU A 179 -3.93 -6.54 17.32
C GLU A 179 -4.98 -7.52 16.81
N GLY A 180 -4.51 -8.63 16.22
CA GLY A 180 -5.41 -9.66 15.70
C GLY A 180 -4.70 -10.73 14.89
N VAL A 181 -5.50 -11.51 14.17
CA VAL A 181 -5.02 -12.65 13.39
C VAL A 181 -4.83 -12.26 11.92
N PHE A 182 -3.61 -12.37 11.43
CA PHE A 182 -3.31 -12.37 9.99
C PHE A 182 -2.66 -13.69 9.61
N GLU A 183 -3.18 -14.35 8.58
CA GLU A 183 -2.73 -15.67 8.10
C GLU A 183 -2.53 -16.72 9.20
N GLY A 184 -3.45 -16.77 10.17
CA GLY A 184 -3.42 -17.73 11.27
C GLY A 184 -2.45 -17.39 12.40
N LYS A 185 -1.79 -16.22 12.37
CA LYS A 185 -0.94 -15.74 13.46
C LYS A 185 -1.57 -14.54 14.17
N GLN A 186 -1.86 -14.73 15.47
CA GLN A 186 -2.21 -13.64 16.38
C GLN A 186 -0.96 -12.82 16.68
N ASP A 187 -0.98 -11.53 16.38
CA ASP A 187 0.11 -10.59 16.67
C ASP A 187 -0.37 -9.13 16.64
N ILE A 188 0.56 -8.20 16.90
CA ILE A 188 0.38 -6.78 16.57
C ILE A 188 0.89 -6.58 15.14
N TRP A 189 0.03 -6.07 14.28
CA TRP A 189 0.32 -5.80 12.88
C TRP A 189 0.23 -4.31 12.59
N LEU A 190 1.12 -3.81 11.73
CA LEU A 190 0.96 -2.51 11.11
C LEU A 190 -0.03 -2.60 9.95
N ARG A 191 -1.01 -1.70 9.91
CA ARG A 191 -2.06 -1.65 8.87
C ARG A 191 -2.17 -0.25 8.29
N TRP A 192 -2.53 -0.18 7.00
CA TRP A 192 -3.02 1.05 6.40
C TRP A 192 -4.42 1.38 6.92
N CYS A 193 -4.68 2.66 7.14
CA CYS A 193 -6.00 3.19 7.48
C CYS A 193 -6.34 4.44 6.67
N ASP A 194 -7.64 4.74 6.56
CA ASP A 194 -8.12 5.96 5.92
C ASP A 194 -8.01 7.18 6.86
N LYS A 195 -8.45 8.35 6.38
CA LYS A 195 -8.46 9.60 7.17
C LYS A 195 -9.27 9.52 8.45
N ALA A 196 -10.28 8.66 8.51
CA ALA A 196 -11.11 8.46 9.69
C ALA A 196 -10.51 7.40 10.65
N GLY A 197 -9.38 6.79 10.29
CA GLY A 197 -8.74 5.73 11.05
C GLY A 197 -9.34 4.35 10.80
N ASN A 198 -10.22 4.19 9.80
CA ASN A 198 -10.74 2.87 9.45
C ASN A 198 -9.64 2.08 8.75
N ILE A 199 -9.39 0.87 9.24
CA ILE A 199 -8.39 -0.03 8.65
C ILE A 199 -8.85 -0.45 7.25
N LEU A 200 -7.96 -0.32 6.27
CA LEU A 200 -8.22 -0.85 4.93
C LEU A 200 -8.22 -2.38 5.01
N PRO A 201 -9.28 -3.05 4.55
CA PRO A 201 -9.40 -4.50 4.67
C PRO A 201 -8.40 -5.23 3.75
N THR A 202 -8.01 -6.44 4.14
CA THR A 202 -7.35 -7.39 3.23
C THR A 202 -8.33 -7.86 2.15
N GLY A 203 -7.82 -8.52 1.11
CA GLY A 203 -8.68 -9.19 0.13
C GLY A 203 -9.56 -10.26 0.79
N THR A 204 -9.01 -10.98 1.77
CA THR A 204 -9.75 -12.01 2.53
C THR A 204 -10.86 -11.39 3.39
N GLU A 205 -10.56 -10.34 4.14
CA GLU A 205 -11.55 -9.61 4.95
C GLU A 205 -12.67 -9.04 4.07
N SER A 206 -12.32 -8.46 2.92
CA SER A 206 -13.30 -7.92 1.96
C SER A 206 -14.20 -9.00 1.38
N ALA A 207 -13.63 -10.15 1.01
CA ALA A 207 -14.39 -11.28 0.48
C ALA A 207 -15.36 -11.86 1.52
N GLN A 208 -14.91 -11.98 2.78
CA GLN A 208 -15.76 -12.42 3.89
C GLN A 208 -16.92 -11.46 4.13
N GLN A 209 -16.66 -10.15 4.13
CA GLN A 209 -17.69 -9.14 4.28
C GLN A 209 -18.73 -9.23 3.15
N ALA A 210 -18.29 -9.30 1.90
CA ALA A 210 -19.17 -9.45 0.74
C ALA A 210 -20.01 -10.74 0.79
N GLN A 211 -19.42 -11.84 1.28
CA GLN A 211 -20.15 -13.10 1.46
C GLN A 211 -21.24 -13.00 2.53
N GLN A 212 -20.95 -12.36 3.67
CA GLN A 212 -21.93 -12.14 4.73
C GLN A 212 -23.08 -11.25 4.24
N GLU A 213 -22.78 -10.18 3.51
CA GLU A 213 -23.79 -9.29 2.93
C GLU A 213 -24.67 -10.01 1.91
N ALA A 214 -24.08 -10.82 1.02
CA ALA A 214 -24.83 -11.60 0.04
C ALA A 214 -25.76 -12.63 0.72
N GLN A 215 -25.29 -13.27 1.80
CA GLN A 215 -26.11 -14.20 2.58
C GLN A 215 -27.26 -13.48 3.28
N ALA A 216 -26.99 -12.32 3.89
CA ALA A 216 -28.02 -11.51 4.55
C ALA A 216 -29.09 -11.05 3.55
N ALA A 217 -28.68 -10.52 2.39
CA ALA A 217 -29.59 -10.07 1.34
C ALA A 217 -30.45 -11.22 0.78
N LYS A 218 -29.86 -12.42 0.62
CA LYS A 218 -30.60 -13.61 0.17
C LYS A 218 -31.67 -14.01 1.18
N GLN A 219 -31.33 -14.06 2.47
CA GLN A 219 -32.29 -14.39 3.53
C GLN A 219 -33.43 -13.35 3.60
N GLU A 220 -33.11 -12.07 3.43
CA GLU A 220 -34.11 -11.00 3.42
C GLU A 220 -35.06 -11.12 2.22
N ALA A 221 -34.52 -11.42 1.03
CA ALA A 221 -35.31 -11.64 -0.18
C ALA A 221 -36.24 -12.86 -0.04
N GLU A 222 -35.76 -13.97 0.53
CA GLU A 222 -36.57 -15.16 0.79
C GLU A 222 -37.71 -14.86 1.78
N LEU A 223 -37.43 -14.11 2.86
CA LEU A 223 -38.46 -13.71 3.83
C LEU A 223 -39.49 -12.76 3.20
N ALA A 224 -39.05 -11.82 2.36
CA ALA A 224 -39.93 -10.92 1.63
C ALA A 224 -40.85 -11.69 0.67
N GLN A 225 -40.31 -12.64 -0.09
CA GLN A 225 -41.09 -13.51 -0.98
C GLN A 225 -42.12 -14.34 -0.21
N GLN A 226 -41.74 -14.91 0.94
CA GLN A 226 -42.67 -15.64 1.80
C GLN A 226 -43.81 -14.76 2.31
N ARG A 227 -43.50 -13.52 2.73
CA ARG A 227 -44.52 -12.56 3.18
C ARG A 227 -45.45 -12.14 2.04
N ILE A 228 -44.91 -11.87 0.85
CA ILE A 228 -45.73 -11.56 -0.34
C ILE A 228 -46.67 -12.73 -0.64
N ALA A 229 -46.16 -13.96 -0.69
CA ALA A 229 -46.98 -15.14 -0.94
C ALA A 229 -48.08 -15.35 0.14
N GLN A 230 -47.77 -15.09 1.41
CA GLN A 230 -48.75 -15.14 2.50
C GLN A 230 -49.84 -14.07 2.36
N LEU A 231 -49.46 -12.83 2.04
CA LEU A 231 -50.41 -11.74 1.84
C LEU A 231 -51.30 -12.00 0.61
N GLU A 232 -50.73 -12.50 -0.49
CA GLU A 232 -51.49 -12.91 -1.67
C GLU A 232 -52.47 -14.05 -1.37
N ALA A 233 -52.09 -15.00 -0.53
CA ALA A 233 -52.98 -16.07 -0.09
C ALA A 233 -54.13 -15.52 0.79
N GLN A 234 -53.83 -14.57 1.69
CA GLN A 234 -54.83 -13.91 2.53
C GLN A 234 -55.80 -13.03 1.72
N LEU A 235 -55.30 -12.27 0.74
CA LEU A 235 -56.14 -11.46 -0.16
C LEU A 235 -57.09 -12.33 -0.98
N ARG A 236 -56.59 -13.45 -1.53
CA ARG A 236 -57.44 -14.44 -2.22
C ARG A 236 -58.50 -15.05 -1.31
N ALA A 237 -58.16 -15.36 -0.06
CA ALA A 237 -59.12 -15.88 0.92
C ALA A 237 -60.23 -14.86 1.27
N LEU A 238 -59.94 -13.56 1.16
CA LEU A 238 -60.90 -12.45 1.34
C LEU A 238 -61.71 -12.12 0.07
N GLY A 239 -61.49 -12.84 -1.04
CA GLY A 239 -62.18 -12.62 -2.32
C GLY A 239 -61.67 -11.41 -3.10
N ILE A 240 -60.49 -10.88 -2.76
CA ILE A 240 -59.84 -9.78 -3.48
C ILE A 240 -58.82 -10.39 -4.44
N GLU A 241 -59.00 -10.23 -5.75
CA GLU A 241 -58.00 -10.67 -6.73
C GLU A 241 -56.77 -9.74 -6.67
N PRO A 242 -55.57 -10.27 -6.42
CA PRO A 242 -54.35 -9.47 -6.50
C PRO A 242 -54.10 -9.05 -7.96
N GLN A 243 -54.00 -7.73 -8.21
CA GLN A 243 -53.66 -7.23 -9.54
C GLN A 243 -52.22 -7.60 -9.89
N GLY A 244 -52.03 -8.48 -10.87
CA GLY A 244 -50.71 -8.79 -11.42
C GLY A 244 -50.24 -7.66 -12.33
N ASN A 245 -49.06 -7.09 -12.06
CA ASN A 245 -48.39 -6.22 -13.04
C ASN A 245 -48.09 -7.03 -14.30
N SER A 246 -48.67 -6.59 -15.42
CA SER A 246 -48.35 -7.03 -16.79
C SER A 246 -47.09 -6.34 -17.30
#